data_AF-A0A952IDF7-F1
#
_entry.id   AF-A0A952IDF7-F1
#
_cell.length_a   1.000
_cell.length_b   1.000
_cell.length_c   1.000
_cell.angle_alpha   90.00
_cell.angle_beta   90.00
_cell.angle_gamma   90.00
#
_symmetry.space_group_name_H-M   'P 1'
#
loop_
_entity.id
_entity.type
_entity.pdbx_description
1 polymer ?
#
loop_
_entity_poly.entity_id
_entity_poly.type
_entity_poly.pdbx_seq_one_letter_code
_entity_poly.pdbx_strand_id
1 'polypeptide(L)' 'MCGKDYATGENYDHRKQWITSRLKFLSYVYAIDICAYAVMSNHYHVVLHVDKERAVGWSQREVAERW' A
#
# COMPACT_ATOMS: atom_id res chain seq x y z
N MET A 1 2.88 7.82 -13.14
CA MET A 1 2.88 7.85 -11.66
C MET A 1 4.31 7.80 -11.13
N CYS A 2 5.11 6.84 -11.62
CA CYS A 2 6.57 6.73 -11.48
C CYS A 2 7.22 6.69 -12.89
N GLY A 3 8.53 6.42 -12.97
CA GLY A 3 9.28 6.34 -14.23
C GLY A 3 9.80 7.68 -14.72
N LYS A 4 10.44 7.65 -15.88
CA LYS A 4 10.96 8.83 -16.55
C LYS A 4 9.83 9.62 -17.20
N ASP A 5 9.75 10.90 -16.89
CA ASP A 5 8.95 11.85 -17.64
C ASP A 5 9.75 12.31 -18.86
N TYR A 6 9.19 12.10 -20.05
CA TYR A 6 9.87 12.47 -21.30
C TYR A 6 9.75 13.97 -21.63
N ALA A 7 8.78 14.68 -21.04
CA ALA A 7 8.64 16.13 -21.25
C ALA A 7 9.69 16.92 -20.46
N THR A 8 10.03 16.45 -19.25
CA THR A 8 10.97 17.13 -18.35
C THR A 8 12.32 16.44 -18.24
N GLY A 9 12.40 15.15 -18.57
CA GLY A 9 13.58 14.31 -18.39
C GLY A 9 13.73 13.72 -16.98
N GLU A 10 12.89 14.14 -16.04
CA GLU A 10 12.95 13.76 -14.63
C GLU A 10 12.57 12.29 -14.39
N ASN A 11 13.20 11.64 -13.40
CA ASN A 11 12.90 10.27 -13.03
C ASN A 11 12.19 10.18 -11.67
N TYR A 12 10.96 9.68 -11.69
CA TYR A 12 10.09 9.53 -10.52
C TYR A 12 10.06 8.11 -9.95
N ASP A 13 11.01 7.24 -10.28
CA ASP A 13 11.04 5.86 -9.77
C ASP A 13 11.24 5.74 -8.25
N HIS A 14 11.75 6.79 -7.58
CA HIS A 14 11.75 6.86 -6.12
C HIS A 14 10.35 6.67 -5.52
N ARG A 15 9.29 7.06 -6.25
CA ARG A 15 7.91 6.88 -5.81
C ARG A 15 7.49 5.41 -5.74
N LYS A 16 8.16 4.49 -6.44
CA LYS A 16 7.90 3.05 -6.31
C LYS A 16 8.12 2.59 -4.87
N GLN A 17 9.21 3.07 -4.24
CA GLN A 17 9.51 2.75 -2.85
C GLN A 17 8.53 3.42 -1.87
N TRP A 18 8.00 4.59 -2.21
CA TRP A 18 6.96 5.24 -1.41
C TRP A 18 5.66 4.45 -1.46
N ILE A 19 5.29 3.94 -2.63
CA ILE A 19 4.11 3.07 -2.81
C ILE A 19 4.28 1.80 -1.99
N THR A 20 5.43 1.10 -2.07
CA THR A 20 5.64 -0.13 -1.29
C THR A 20 5.63 0.13 0.22
N SER A 21 6.26 1.21 0.67
CA SER A 21 6.23 1.64 2.08
C SER A 21 4.81 1.93 2.54
N ARG A 22 4.01 2.61 1.70
CA ARG A 22 2.62 2.92 2.01
C ARG A 22 1.77 1.67 2.05
N LEU A 23 1.93 0.73 1.12
CA LEU A 23 1.22 -0.56 1.17
C LEU A 23 1.49 -1.29 2.48
N LYS A 24 2.76 -1.39 2.89
CA LYS A 24 3.14 -2.02 4.17
C LYS A 24 2.56 -1.31 5.39
N PHE A 25 2.51 0.02 5.37
CA PHE A 25 1.85 0.77 6.44
C PHE A 25 0.34 0.48 6.47
N LEU A 26 -0.32 0.45 5.31
CA LEU A 26 -1.75 0.16 5.23
C LEU A 26 -2.08 -1.27 5.68
N SER A 27 -1.22 -2.26 5.46
CA SER A 27 -1.43 -3.61 6.01
C SER A 27 -1.32 -3.68 7.54
N TYR A 28 -0.74 -2.67 8.19
CA TYR A 28 -0.76 -2.54 9.64
C TYR A 28 -2.04 -1.84 10.13
N VAL A 29 -2.45 -0.78 9.42
CA VAL A 29 -3.66 0.00 9.74
C VAL A 29 -4.93 -0.85 9.56
N TYR A 30 -5.00 -1.58 8.45
CA TYR A 30 -6.13 -2.41 8.10
C TYR A 30 -5.83 -3.87 8.42
N ALA A 31 -6.88 -4.64 8.73
CA ALA A 31 -6.78 -6.08 8.94
C ALA A 31 -6.63 -6.81 7.58
N ILE A 32 -5.54 -6.53 6.87
CA ILE A 32 -5.22 -7.11 5.56
C ILE A 32 -3.77 -7.57 5.52
N ASP A 33 -3.51 -8.60 4.72
CA ASP A 33 -2.15 -9.03 4.40
C ASP A 33 -1.86 -8.81 2.92
N ILE A 34 -0.62 -8.47 2.58
CA ILE A 34 -0.17 -8.33 1.19
C ILE A 34 0.36 -9.68 0.72
N CYS A 35 -0.41 -10.35 -0.14
CA CYS A 35 -0.01 -11.64 -0.71
C CYS A 35 0.99 -11.45 -1.86
N ALA A 36 0.74 -10.46 -2.72
CA ALA A 36 1.60 -10.11 -3.83
C ALA A 36 1.38 -8.67 -4.26
N TYR A 37 2.39 -8.05 -4.87
CA TYR A 37 2.24 -6.74 -5.49
C TYR A 37 3.22 -6.57 -6.66
N ALA A 38 2.86 -5.68 -7.60
CA ALA A 38 3.72 -5.24 -8.68
C ALA A 38 3.56 -3.73 -8.87
N VAL A 39 4.66 -2.97 -8.77
CA VAL A 39 4.65 -1.50 -8.96
C VAL A 39 5.36 -1.14 -10.26
N MET A 40 4.61 -0.60 -11.21
CA MET A 40 5.10 -0.14 -12.50
C MET A 40 5.04 1.39 -12.58
N SER A 41 5.53 1.95 -13.69
CA SER A 41 5.59 3.40 -13.88
C SER A 41 4.21 4.06 -14.05
N ASN A 42 3.25 3.37 -14.65
CA ASN A 42 1.91 3.88 -14.93
C ASN A 42 0.81 3.35 -13.99
N HIS A 43 1.01 2.20 -13.33
CA HIS A 43 0.04 1.61 -12.41
C HIS A 43 0.70 0.60 -11.46
N TYR A 44 -0.08 0.04 -10.55
CA TYR A 44 0.33 -1.06 -9.69
C TYR A 44 -0.80 -2.09 -9.54
N HIS A 45 -0.43 -3.34 -9.29
CA HIS A 45 -1.34 -4.41 -8.90
C HIS A 45 -1.04 -4.83 -7.47
N VAL A 46 -2.08 -5.11 -6.69
CA VAL A 46 -1.94 -5.63 -5.31
C VAL A 46 -2.94 -6.76 -5.13
N VAL A 47 -2.46 -7.88 -4.61
CA VAL A 47 -3.28 -9.01 -4.16
C VAL A 47 -3.29 -8.98 -2.65
N LEU A 48 -4.48 -8.89 -2.07
CA LEU A 48 -4.70 -8.74 -0.64
C LEU A 48 -5.50 -9.91 -0.11
N HIS A 49 -5.18 -10.34 1.10
CA HIS A 49 -6.04 -11.16 1.93
C HIS A 49 -6.74 -10.25 2.96
N VAL A 50 -8.06 -10.37 3.08
CA VAL A 50 -8.84 -9.65 4.09
C VAL A 50 -9.01 -10.56 5.30
N ASP A 51 -8.38 -10.19 6.41
CA ASP A 51 -8.45 -10.94 7.66
C ASP A 51 -9.66 -10.46 8.49
N LYS A 52 -10.82 -11.05 8.16
CA LYS A 52 -12.09 -10.70 8.82
C LYS A 52 -12.09 -11.06 10.30
N GLU A 53 -11.45 -12.15 10.70
CA GLU A 53 -11.40 -12.58 12.09
C GLU A 53 -10.62 -11.58 12.94
N ARG A 54 -9.44 -11.15 12.47
CA ARG A 54 -8.67 -10.08 13.11
C ARG A 54 -9.45 -8.77 13.18
N ALA A 55 -10.17 -8.40 12.11
CA ALA A 55 -10.97 -7.18 12.09
C ALA A 55 -12.10 -7.20 13.13
N VAL A 56 -12.83 -8.32 13.24
CA VAL A 56 -13.93 -8.49 14.20
C VAL A 56 -13.42 -8.55 15.65
N GLY A 57 -12.17 -9.00 15.84
CA GLY A 57 -11.51 -9.02 17.15
C GLY A 57 -11.10 -7.65 17.68
N TRP A 58 -11.05 -6.60 16.85
CA TRP A 58 -10.63 -5.27 17.28
C TRP A 58 -11.74 -4.51 18.02
N SER A 59 -11.36 -3.89 19.13
CA SER A 59 -12.23 -2.93 19.81
C SER A 59 -12.37 -1.63 19.00
N GLN A 60 -13.44 -0.86 19.25
CA GLN A 60 -13.61 0.46 18.62
C GLN A 60 -12.43 1.41 18.91
N ARG A 61 -11.86 1.33 20.11
CA ARG A 61 -10.67 2.10 20.49
C ARG A 61 -9.47 1.71 19.64
N GLU A 62 -9.21 0.42 19.47
CA GLU A 62 -8.13 -0.09 18.63
C GLU A 62 -8.28 0.32 17.17
N VAL A 63 -9.51 0.32 16.66
CA VAL A 63 -9.82 0.83 15.31
C VAL A 63 -9.48 2.33 15.22
N ALA A 64 -9.84 3.12 16.23
CA ALA A 64 -9.57 4.55 16.25
C ALA A 64 -8.07 4.89 16.37
N GLU A 65 -7.29 4.12 17.13
CA GLU A 65 -5.85 4.33 17.32
C GLU A 65 -4.99 3.93 16.10
N ARG A 66 -5.54 3.12 15.19
CA ARG A 66 -4.86 2.72 13.95
C ARG A 66 -4.98 3.75 12.83
N TRP A 67 -5.84 4.77 12.98
CA TRP A 67 -6.10 5.83 12.00
C TRP A 67 -5.57 7.18 12.46
#